data_AF-A0A2E5GK27-F1
#
_entry.id   AF-A0A2E5GK27-F1
#
_cell.length_a   1.000
_cell.length_b   1.000
_cell.length_c   1.000
_cell.angle_alpha   90.00
_cell.angle_beta   90.00
_cell.angle_gamma   90.00
#
_symmetry.space_group_name_H-M   'P 1'
#
loop_
_entity.id
_entity.type
_entity.pdbx_description
1 polymer ?
#
loop_
_entity_poly.entity_id
_entity_poly.type
_entity_poly.pdbx_seq_one_letter_code
_entity_poly.pdbx_strand_id
1 'polypeptide(L)'
;MEDLSSYSQYLELIALIIGVIKYKEFKNFYFKYVFYFLIYVVANEFLAGISYEVLNIPNTFLYNIYILIHFSFFLAWFHSLIVSTVKARILKFFFLLYIVFWFGEALTIGTITDNYLSITFSLGTLLLIIAVAFYFIEMLTREVVLNITQSPYFWVSFGILTYCVTYLPFYITLMFFLQENPVILSVVLFLINCIQYCCIAIAFIKSDRYQMEHSIAKKS
;
A
#
# COMPACT_ATOMS: atom_id res chain seq x y z
N MET A 1 -25.61 1.63 11.79
CA MET A 1 -24.31 2.00 12.39
C MET A 1 -23.46 2.42 11.22
N GLU A 2 -22.88 3.62 11.24
CA GLU A 2 -21.82 3.94 10.27
C GLU A 2 -20.76 2.85 10.37
N ASP A 3 -20.34 2.30 9.24
CA ASP A 3 -19.34 1.25 9.22
C ASP A 3 -18.05 1.79 9.84
N LEU A 4 -17.56 1.16 10.90
CA LEU A 4 -16.36 1.61 11.63
C LEU A 4 -15.14 1.76 10.70
N SER A 5 -15.07 0.92 9.66
CA SER A 5 -14.09 1.01 8.58
C SER A 5 -14.09 2.37 7.88
N SER A 6 -15.22 3.07 7.78
CA SER A 6 -15.29 4.42 7.20
C SER A 6 -14.50 5.46 8.00
N TYR A 7 -14.09 5.18 9.24
CA TYR A 7 -13.24 6.08 10.00
C TYR A 7 -11.74 5.99 9.61
N SER A 8 -11.35 5.03 8.75
CA SER A 8 -9.95 4.87 8.32
C SER A 8 -9.43 6.08 7.54
N GLN A 9 -10.28 6.75 6.77
CA GLN A 9 -9.95 7.99 6.04
C GLN A 9 -9.42 9.11 6.96
N TYR A 10 -9.86 9.17 8.22
CA TYR A 10 -9.32 10.16 9.16
C TYR A 10 -7.88 9.81 9.58
N LEU A 11 -7.53 8.53 9.67
CA LEU A 11 -6.16 8.08 9.98
C LEU A 11 -5.22 8.40 8.82
N GLU A 12 -5.69 8.22 7.59
CA GLU A 12 -4.99 8.62 6.37
C GLU A 12 -4.73 10.12 6.33
N LEU A 13 -5.75 10.91 6.66
CA LEU A 13 -5.65 12.36 6.71
C LEU A 13 -4.64 12.82 7.77
N ILE A 14 -4.63 12.21 8.95
CA ILE A 14 -3.64 12.49 10.00
C ILE A 14 -2.23 12.18 9.50
N ALA A 15 -2.02 11.01 8.91
CA ALA A 15 -0.72 10.63 8.34
C ALA A 15 -0.29 11.60 7.23
N LEU A 16 -1.23 12.06 6.40
CA LEU A 16 -0.99 13.04 5.34
C LEU A 16 -0.56 14.40 5.91
N ILE A 17 -1.26 14.91 6.93
CA ILE A 17 -0.93 16.17 7.60
C ILE A 17 0.50 16.11 8.18
N ILE A 18 0.86 15.00 8.84
CA ILE A 18 2.23 14.79 9.35
C ILE A 18 3.23 14.78 8.18
N GLY A 19 2.90 14.12 7.07
CA GLY A 19 3.70 14.11 5.85
C GLY A 19 3.92 15.50 5.26
N VAL A 20 2.89 16.35 5.22
CA VAL A 20 3.00 17.76 4.77
C VAL A 20 3.97 18.54 5.65
N ILE A 21 3.86 18.43 6.98
CA ILE A 21 4.74 19.12 7.94
C ILE A 21 6.20 18.69 7.74
N LYS A 22 6.44 17.40 7.49
CA LYS A 22 7.78 16.81 7.32
C LYS A 22 8.31 16.81 5.89
N TYR A 23 7.55 17.29 4.91
CA TYR A 23 7.88 17.19 3.48
C TYR A 23 9.27 17.69 3.10
N LYS A 24 9.73 18.76 3.76
CA LYS A 24 11.07 19.34 3.51
C LYS A 24 12.21 18.34 3.77
N GLU A 25 12.02 17.38 4.66
CA GLU A 25 13.05 16.41 5.02
C GLU A 25 13.23 15.35 3.93
N PHE A 26 12.14 14.89 3.32
CA PHE A 26 12.18 13.74 2.40
C PHE A 26 11.98 14.04 0.91
N LYS A 27 11.73 15.30 0.52
CA LYS A 27 11.47 15.70 -0.88
C LYS A 27 12.53 15.27 -1.92
N ASN A 28 13.76 14.99 -1.49
CA ASN A 28 14.88 14.60 -2.34
C ASN A 28 15.13 13.07 -2.37
N PHE A 29 14.29 12.30 -1.69
CA PHE A 29 14.43 10.87 -1.51
C PHE A 29 13.27 10.12 -2.18
N TYR A 30 13.46 8.84 -2.51
CA TYR A 30 12.39 8.01 -3.09
C TYR A 30 11.17 7.90 -2.17
N PHE A 31 11.34 8.17 -0.87
CA PHE A 31 10.27 8.27 0.11
C PHE A 31 9.17 9.28 -0.26
N LYS A 32 9.48 10.35 -1.01
CA LYS A 32 8.46 11.33 -1.45
C LYS A 32 7.34 10.71 -2.30
N TYR A 33 7.62 9.60 -2.98
CA TYR A 33 6.61 8.93 -3.79
C TYR A 33 5.55 8.25 -2.92
N VAL A 34 5.90 7.80 -1.71
CA VAL A 34 4.92 7.29 -0.73
C VAL A 34 4.00 8.42 -0.27
N PHE A 35 4.52 9.63 -0.09
CA PHE A 35 3.72 10.80 0.23
C PHE A 35 2.73 11.15 -0.90
N TYR A 36 3.18 11.16 -2.16
CA TYR A 36 2.28 11.40 -3.30
C TYR A 36 1.23 10.28 -3.45
N PHE A 37 1.63 9.04 -3.19
CA PHE A 37 0.70 7.93 -3.15
C PHE A 37 -0.35 8.12 -2.04
N LEU A 38 0.04 8.57 -0.84
CA LEU A 38 -0.90 8.84 0.25
C LEU A 38 -1.88 9.97 -0.09
N ILE A 39 -1.45 11.02 -0.79
CA ILE A 39 -2.37 12.05 -1.31
C ILE A 39 -3.41 11.41 -2.24
N TYR A 40 -2.97 10.52 -3.14
CA TYR A 40 -3.86 9.77 -4.02
C TYR A 40 -4.83 8.89 -3.23
N VAL A 41 -4.37 8.18 -2.19
CA VAL A 41 -5.25 7.33 -1.35
C VAL A 41 -6.34 8.17 -0.69
N VAL A 42 -5.98 9.27 -0.03
CA VAL A 42 -6.94 10.18 0.61
C VAL A 42 -7.95 10.70 -0.42
N ALA A 43 -7.47 11.15 -1.59
CA ALA A 43 -8.35 11.64 -2.64
C ALA A 43 -9.29 10.52 -3.16
N ASN A 44 -8.79 9.30 -3.32
CA ASN A 44 -9.57 8.15 -3.78
C ASN A 44 -10.69 7.80 -2.77
N GLU A 45 -10.41 7.78 -1.47
CA GLU A 45 -11.43 7.48 -0.45
C GLU A 45 -12.53 8.54 -0.42
N PHE A 46 -12.17 9.84 -0.45
CA PHE A 46 -13.17 10.90 -0.52
C PHE A 46 -14.00 10.83 -1.82
N LEU A 47 -13.35 10.55 -2.96
CA LEU A 47 -14.04 10.36 -4.24
C LEU A 47 -14.97 9.15 -4.22
N ALA A 48 -14.54 8.02 -3.64
CA ALA A 48 -15.36 6.82 -3.49
C ALA A 48 -16.54 7.06 -2.54
N GLY A 49 -16.37 7.87 -1.50
CA GLY A 49 -17.45 8.25 -0.60
C GLY A 49 -18.59 9.00 -1.29
N ILE A 50 -18.29 9.83 -2.30
CA ILE A 50 -19.28 10.67 -2.99
C ILE A 50 -19.64 10.17 -4.40
N SER A 51 -18.95 9.15 -4.93
CA SER A 51 -19.01 8.79 -6.35
C SER A 51 -20.39 8.32 -6.80
N TYR A 52 -21.08 7.55 -5.97
CA TYR A 52 -22.42 7.08 -6.32
C TYR A 52 -23.43 8.23 -6.29
N GLU A 53 -23.41 9.05 -5.24
CA GLU A 53 -24.38 10.13 -5.03
C GLU A 53 -24.24 11.27 -6.04
N VAL A 54 -23.00 11.63 -6.42
CA VAL A 54 -22.71 12.80 -7.26
C VAL A 54 -22.50 12.42 -8.72
N LEU A 55 -21.81 11.31 -8.98
CA LEU A 55 -21.35 10.94 -10.32
C LEU A 55 -22.08 9.72 -10.90
N ASN A 56 -22.91 9.04 -10.10
CA ASN A 56 -23.56 7.77 -10.44
C ASN A 56 -22.55 6.69 -10.87
N ILE A 57 -21.33 6.75 -10.31
CA ILE A 57 -20.26 5.78 -10.55
C ILE A 57 -20.20 4.85 -9.34
N PRO A 58 -20.36 3.52 -9.53
CA PRO A 58 -20.22 2.57 -8.43
C PRO A 58 -18.83 2.63 -7.79
N ASN A 59 -18.78 2.65 -6.46
CA ASN A 59 -17.54 2.73 -5.70
C ASN A 59 -16.59 1.56 -6.00
N THR A 60 -17.14 0.40 -6.35
CA THR A 60 -16.41 -0.80 -6.80
C THR A 60 -15.45 -0.51 -7.94
N PHE A 61 -15.83 0.34 -8.90
CA PHE A 61 -14.96 0.73 -10.01
C PHE A 61 -13.73 1.49 -9.50
N LEU A 62 -13.93 2.47 -8.61
CA LEU A 62 -12.83 3.24 -8.01
C LEU A 62 -11.93 2.33 -7.17
N TYR A 63 -12.49 1.40 -6.42
CA TYR A 63 -11.69 0.41 -5.67
C TYR A 63 -10.90 -0.53 -6.59
N ASN A 64 -11.45 -0.96 -7.73
CA ASN A 64 -10.75 -1.77 -8.72
C ASN A 64 -9.58 -1.02 -9.41
N ILE A 65 -9.72 0.30 -9.60
CA ILE A 65 -8.62 1.16 -10.07
C ILE A 65 -7.61 1.40 -8.94
N TYR A 66 -8.07 1.59 -7.72
CA TYR A 66 -7.22 1.74 -6.54
C TYR A 66 -6.32 0.53 -6.33
N ILE A 67 -6.82 -0.70 -6.42
CA ILE A 67 -5.97 -1.89 -6.27
C ILE A 67 -4.88 -1.93 -7.35
N LEU A 68 -5.21 -1.58 -8.61
CA LEU A 68 -4.24 -1.54 -9.71
C LEU A 68 -3.10 -0.59 -9.36
N ILE A 69 -3.45 0.63 -8.96
CA ILE A 69 -2.49 1.67 -8.64
C ILE A 69 -1.69 1.30 -7.40
N HIS A 70 -2.34 0.81 -6.33
CA HIS A 70 -1.72 0.43 -5.06
C HIS A 70 -0.62 -0.62 -5.25
N PHE A 71 -0.94 -1.77 -5.84
CA PHE A 71 0.04 -2.85 -5.99
C PHE A 71 1.12 -2.50 -7.02
N SER A 72 0.74 -1.86 -8.14
CA SER A 72 1.72 -1.41 -9.15
C SER A 72 2.70 -0.40 -8.58
N PHE A 73 2.20 0.57 -7.80
CA PHE A 73 3.00 1.57 -7.13
C PHE A 73 4.01 0.91 -6.19
N PHE A 74 3.57 0.05 -5.27
CA PHE A 74 4.48 -0.52 -4.29
C PHE A 74 5.48 -1.50 -4.90
N LEU A 75 5.10 -2.29 -5.91
CA LEU A 75 6.05 -3.14 -6.64
C LEU A 75 7.15 -2.30 -7.32
N ALA A 76 6.76 -1.20 -7.98
CA ALA A 76 7.72 -0.27 -8.60
C ALA A 76 8.56 0.48 -7.55
N TRP A 77 7.96 0.84 -6.41
CA TRP A 77 8.65 1.51 -5.33
C TRP A 77 9.71 0.60 -4.69
N PHE A 78 9.35 -0.64 -4.35
CA PHE A 78 10.32 -1.63 -3.85
C PHE A 78 11.43 -1.92 -4.87
N HIS A 79 11.10 -1.99 -6.16
CA HIS A 79 12.10 -2.10 -7.22
C HIS A 79 13.13 -0.96 -7.16
N SER A 80 12.72 0.26 -6.82
CA SER A 80 13.64 1.41 -6.67
C SER A 80 14.52 1.38 -5.41
N LEU A 81 14.14 0.60 -4.40
CA LEU A 81 14.89 0.47 -3.14
C LEU A 81 15.88 -0.70 -3.13
N ILE A 82 15.60 -1.73 -3.93
CA ILE A 82 16.44 -2.93 -4.02
C ILE A 82 17.74 -2.65 -4.78
N VAL A 83 18.86 -3.06 -4.18
CA VAL A 83 20.21 -2.92 -4.76
C VAL A 83 20.59 -4.16 -5.59
N SER A 84 20.17 -5.36 -5.19
CA SER A 84 20.48 -6.58 -5.93
C SER A 84 19.82 -6.58 -7.30
N THR A 85 20.63 -6.70 -8.36
CA THR A 85 20.17 -6.74 -9.75
C THR A 85 19.24 -7.92 -10.04
N VAL A 86 19.46 -9.06 -9.37
CA VAL A 86 18.62 -10.25 -9.50
C VAL A 86 17.24 -10.01 -8.89
N LYS A 87 17.18 -9.55 -7.63
CA LYS A 87 15.91 -9.25 -6.95
C LYS A 87 15.14 -8.14 -7.66
N ALA A 88 15.83 -7.10 -8.14
CA ALA A 88 15.21 -6.03 -8.93
C ALA A 88 14.59 -6.57 -10.23
N ARG A 89 15.29 -7.45 -10.97
CA ARG A 89 14.73 -8.08 -12.17
C ARG A 89 13.48 -8.91 -11.87
N ILE A 90 13.47 -9.63 -10.74
CA ILE A 90 12.29 -10.37 -10.28
C ILE A 90 11.13 -9.41 -10.00
N LEU A 91 11.36 -8.29 -9.31
CA LEU A 91 10.31 -7.30 -9.06
C LEU A 91 9.76 -6.66 -10.34
N LYS A 92 10.62 -6.42 -11.34
CA LYS A 92 10.16 -5.96 -12.65
C LYS A 92 9.26 -7.00 -13.33
N PHE A 93 9.60 -8.29 -13.21
CA PHE A 93 8.74 -9.36 -13.70
C PHE A 93 7.41 -9.43 -12.93
N PHE A 94 7.43 -9.31 -11.59
CA PHE A 94 6.22 -9.27 -10.76
C PHE A 94 5.31 -8.10 -11.14
N PHE A 95 5.87 -6.92 -11.40
CA PHE A 95 5.10 -5.78 -11.87
C PHE A 95 4.39 -6.09 -13.20
N LEU A 96 5.11 -6.62 -14.20
CA LEU A 96 4.50 -6.97 -15.49
C LEU A 96 3.44 -8.07 -15.36
N LEU A 97 3.73 -9.10 -14.57
CA LEU A 97 2.80 -10.18 -14.27
C LEU A 97 1.52 -9.65 -13.65
N TYR A 98 1.64 -8.78 -12.64
CA TYR A 98 0.49 -8.17 -11.96
C TYR A 98 -0.40 -7.37 -12.91
N ILE A 99 0.20 -6.52 -13.76
CA ILE A 99 -0.54 -5.75 -14.76
C ILE A 99 -1.31 -6.66 -15.72
N VAL A 100 -0.66 -7.70 -16.24
CA VAL A 100 -1.30 -8.67 -17.15
C VAL A 100 -2.48 -9.36 -16.49
N PHE A 101 -2.33 -9.79 -15.22
CA PHE A 101 -3.42 -10.42 -14.47
C PHE A 101 -4.58 -9.46 -14.20
N TRP A 102 -4.30 -8.21 -13.86
CA TRP A 102 -5.36 -7.21 -13.65
C TRP A 102 -6.20 -7.01 -14.91
N PHE A 103 -5.55 -6.82 -16.07
CA PHE A 103 -6.28 -6.71 -17.34
C PHE A 103 -6.99 -8.00 -17.71
N GLY A 104 -6.36 -9.16 -17.45
CA GLY A 104 -6.97 -10.47 -17.70
C GLY A 104 -8.27 -10.66 -16.92
N GLU A 105 -8.26 -10.44 -15.60
CA GLU A 105 -9.45 -10.57 -14.76
C GLU A 105 -10.51 -9.53 -15.14
N ALA A 106 -10.11 -8.27 -15.33
CA ALA A 106 -11.00 -7.17 -15.72
C ALA A 106 -11.78 -7.45 -17.01
N LEU A 107 -11.18 -8.16 -17.98
CA LEU A 107 -11.84 -8.55 -19.23
C LEU A 107 -12.76 -9.76 -19.07
N THR A 108 -12.52 -10.63 -18.07
CA THR A 108 -13.29 -11.86 -17.86
C THR A 108 -14.44 -11.72 -16.87
N ILE A 109 -14.37 -10.78 -15.94
CA ILE A 109 -15.33 -10.64 -14.83
C ILE A 109 -16.66 -9.98 -15.25
N GLY A 110 -16.83 -9.69 -16.55
CA GLY A 110 -18.02 -9.07 -17.13
C GLY A 110 -18.01 -7.56 -16.97
N THR A 111 -18.27 -7.07 -15.76
CA THR A 111 -18.32 -5.63 -15.42
C THR A 111 -17.45 -5.32 -14.20
N ILE A 112 -16.39 -4.53 -14.43
CA ILE A 112 -15.51 -4.01 -13.38
C ILE A 112 -16.20 -3.02 -12.43
N THR A 113 -17.45 -2.65 -12.70
CA THR A 113 -18.29 -1.80 -11.86
C THR A 113 -19.06 -2.58 -10.81
N ASP A 114 -19.32 -3.87 -11.06
CA ASP A 114 -20.24 -4.66 -10.23
C ASP A 114 -19.49 -5.70 -9.40
N ASN A 115 -18.30 -6.11 -9.85
CA ASN A 115 -17.51 -7.16 -9.21
C ASN A 115 -16.12 -6.65 -8.81
N TYR A 116 -15.66 -7.03 -7.62
CA TYR A 116 -14.29 -6.81 -7.18
C TYR A 116 -13.33 -7.79 -7.86
N LEU A 117 -12.14 -7.31 -8.25
CA LEU A 117 -11.08 -8.14 -8.85
C LEU A 117 -10.29 -8.92 -7.79
N SER A 118 -10.97 -9.88 -7.16
CA SER A 118 -10.46 -10.63 -6.01
C SER A 118 -9.24 -11.49 -6.30
N ILE A 119 -9.13 -12.06 -7.51
CA ILE A 119 -7.99 -12.90 -7.89
C ILE A 119 -6.74 -12.01 -8.03
N THR A 120 -6.89 -10.87 -8.68
CA THR A 120 -5.82 -9.88 -8.85
C THR A 120 -5.40 -9.29 -7.52
N PHE A 121 -6.35 -8.98 -6.63
CA PHE A 121 -6.04 -8.53 -5.28
C PHE A 121 -5.19 -9.56 -4.52
N SER A 122 -5.58 -10.84 -4.57
CA SER A 122 -4.87 -11.93 -3.89
C SER A 122 -3.46 -12.13 -4.45
N LEU A 123 -3.31 -12.13 -5.78
CA LEU A 123 -2.02 -12.22 -6.45
C LEU A 123 -1.13 -11.02 -6.09
N GLY A 124 -1.65 -9.80 -6.20
CA GLY A 124 -0.92 -8.58 -5.84
C GLY A 124 -0.41 -8.61 -4.41
N THR A 125 -1.23 -9.10 -3.48
CA THR A 125 -0.88 -9.27 -2.07
C THR A 125 0.29 -10.24 -1.88
N LEU A 126 0.26 -11.40 -2.54
CA LEU A 126 1.35 -12.38 -2.49
C LEU A 126 2.65 -11.84 -3.07
N LEU A 127 2.59 -11.20 -4.24
CA LEU A 127 3.76 -10.58 -4.89
C LEU A 127 4.36 -9.49 -4.01
N LEU A 128 3.52 -8.69 -3.35
CA LEU A 128 3.95 -7.61 -2.47
C LEU A 128 4.61 -8.12 -1.18
N ILE A 129 4.10 -9.21 -0.59
CA ILE A 129 4.75 -9.88 0.55
C ILE A 129 6.18 -10.29 0.18
N ILE A 130 6.38 -10.89 -0.99
CA ILE A 130 7.71 -11.29 -1.47
C ILE A 130 8.61 -10.07 -1.70
N ALA A 131 8.06 -8.98 -2.25
CA ALA A 131 8.79 -7.75 -2.47
C ALA A 131 9.28 -7.10 -1.15
N VAL A 132 8.41 -7.06 -0.13
CA VAL A 132 8.78 -6.58 1.20
C VAL A 132 9.84 -7.50 1.83
N ALA A 133 9.69 -8.82 1.70
CA ALA A 133 10.66 -9.77 2.21
C ALA A 133 12.05 -9.57 1.57
N PHE A 134 12.11 -9.35 0.25
CA PHE A 134 13.36 -9.01 -0.43
C PHE A 134 14.02 -7.76 0.13
N TYR A 135 13.24 -6.70 0.37
CA TYR A 135 13.72 -5.47 0.97
C TYR A 135 14.28 -5.70 2.38
N PHE A 136 13.55 -6.42 3.25
CA PHE A 136 14.04 -6.72 4.60
C PHE A 136 15.30 -7.59 4.60
N ILE A 137 15.40 -8.58 3.72
CA ILE A 137 16.62 -9.39 3.59
C ILE A 137 17.81 -8.48 3.24
N GLU A 138 17.66 -7.56 2.28
CA GLU A 138 18.75 -6.64 1.93
C GLU A 138 19.09 -5.69 3.08
N MET A 139 18.08 -5.12 3.74
CA MET A 139 18.25 -4.21 4.86
C MET A 139 19.04 -4.89 6.00
N LEU A 140 18.70 -6.13 6.36
CA LEU A 140 19.36 -6.90 7.42
C LEU A 140 20.78 -7.35 7.09
N THR A 141 21.13 -7.41 5.79
CA THR A 141 22.47 -7.82 5.34
C THR A 141 23.46 -6.65 5.30
N ARG A 142 23.00 -5.41 5.42
CA ARG A 142 23.89 -4.23 5.43
C ARG A 142 24.71 -4.21 6.73
N GLU A 143 26.04 -4.05 6.62
CA GLU A 143 26.99 -4.10 7.75
C GLU A 143 26.72 -3.05 8.85
N VAL A 144 25.85 -2.07 8.59
CA VAL A 144 25.49 -0.98 9.51
C VAL A 144 24.09 -1.23 10.09
N VAL A 145 23.91 -2.32 10.85
CA VAL A 145 22.61 -2.69 11.49
C VAL A 145 22.33 -1.88 12.79
N LEU A 146 22.96 -0.71 12.97
CA LEU A 146 22.70 0.13 14.14
C LEU A 146 21.45 0.99 13.91
N ASN A 147 20.29 0.38 14.19
CA ASN A 147 18.94 0.94 14.27
C ASN A 147 18.08 0.96 12.99
N ILE A 148 17.69 -0.22 12.51
CA ILE A 148 16.69 -0.40 11.42
C ILE A 148 15.37 0.36 11.66
N THR A 149 14.97 0.53 12.92
CA THR A 149 13.72 1.23 13.31
C THR A 149 13.81 2.75 13.19
N GLN A 150 15.00 3.32 12.89
CA GLN A 150 15.12 4.73 12.53
C GLN A 150 14.83 4.96 11.05
N SER A 151 14.90 3.91 10.22
CA SER A 151 14.66 4.05 8.79
C SER A 151 13.16 4.27 8.50
N PRO A 152 12.76 5.34 7.79
CA PRO A 152 11.36 5.55 7.43
C PRO A 152 10.85 4.49 6.44
N TYR A 153 11.73 3.95 5.60
CA TYR A 153 11.42 2.87 4.66
C TYR A 153 11.05 1.57 5.38
N PHE A 154 11.69 1.29 6.53
CA PHE A 154 11.34 0.14 7.36
C PHE A 154 9.89 0.22 7.83
N TRP A 155 9.46 1.35 8.38
CA TRP A 155 8.09 1.52 8.89
C TRP A 155 7.03 1.41 7.80
N VAL A 156 7.25 2.00 6.61
CA VAL A 156 6.33 1.82 5.48
C VAL A 156 6.25 0.35 5.08
N SER A 157 7.41 -0.32 4.94
CA SER A 157 7.47 -1.74 4.56
C SER A 157 6.79 -2.64 5.60
N PHE A 158 6.97 -2.33 6.88
CA PHE A 158 6.35 -3.07 7.98
C PHE A 158 4.83 -2.91 7.96
N GLY A 159 4.32 -1.68 7.81
CA GLY A 159 2.87 -1.43 7.70
C GLY A 159 2.24 -2.17 6.53
N ILE A 160 2.88 -2.18 5.35
CA ILE A 160 2.43 -2.92 4.18
C ILE A 160 2.42 -4.43 4.44
N LEU A 161 3.50 -4.97 5.03
CA LEU A 161 3.58 -6.40 5.34
C LEU A 161 2.46 -6.81 6.30
N THR A 162 2.23 -6.04 7.36
CA THR A 162 1.15 -6.31 8.31
C THR A 162 -0.20 -6.27 7.61
N TYR A 163 -0.47 -5.26 6.78
CA TYR A 163 -1.69 -5.22 5.98
C TYR A 163 -1.88 -6.49 5.14
N CYS A 164 -0.87 -6.85 4.34
CA CYS A 164 -0.96 -8.00 3.44
C CYS A 164 -1.12 -9.34 4.18
N VAL A 165 -0.35 -9.56 5.24
CA VAL A 165 -0.35 -10.82 6.00
C VAL A 165 -1.61 -10.98 6.85
N THR A 166 -2.21 -9.88 7.33
CA THR A 166 -3.44 -9.96 8.12
C THR A 166 -4.69 -9.97 7.24
N TYR A 167 -4.74 -9.15 6.19
CA TYR A 167 -5.91 -9.05 5.32
C TYR A 167 -6.15 -10.33 4.52
N LEU A 168 -5.11 -10.94 3.92
CA LEU A 168 -5.28 -12.08 3.01
C LEU A 168 -5.91 -13.31 3.67
N PRO A 169 -5.41 -13.81 4.83
CA PRO A 169 -6.04 -14.95 5.51
C PRO A 169 -7.46 -14.62 5.99
N PHE A 170 -7.70 -13.37 6.39
CA PHE A 170 -9.02 -12.93 6.83
C PHE A 170 -10.02 -12.92 5.66
N TYR A 171 -9.61 -12.39 4.51
CA TYR A 171 -10.40 -12.39 3.28
C TYR A 171 -10.74 -13.80 2.80
N ILE A 172 -9.75 -14.71 2.80
CA ILE A 172 -9.96 -16.13 2.47
C ILE A 172 -10.95 -16.76 3.47
N THR A 173 -10.80 -16.49 4.77
CA THR A 173 -11.68 -17.06 5.80
C THR A 173 -13.13 -16.63 5.61
N LEU A 174 -13.37 -15.36 5.26
CA LEU A 174 -14.71 -14.86 4.94
C LEU A 174 -15.31 -15.55 3.72
N MET A 175 -14.52 -15.81 2.69
CA MET A 175 -14.99 -16.49 1.49
C MET A 175 -15.40 -17.96 1.74
N PHE A 176 -14.71 -18.67 2.64
CA PHE A 176 -14.88 -20.12 2.82
C PHE A 176 -15.67 -20.56 4.06
N PHE A 177 -15.61 -19.81 5.17
CA PHE A 177 -16.04 -20.32 6.49
C PHE A 177 -17.11 -19.48 7.19
N LEU A 178 -17.19 -18.18 6.93
CA LEU A 178 -18.07 -17.28 7.65
C LEU A 178 -19.18 -16.80 6.72
N GLN A 179 -20.44 -16.92 7.14
CA GLN A 179 -21.45 -15.99 6.66
C GLN A 179 -20.98 -14.58 7.05
N GLU A 180 -20.89 -13.68 6.08
CA GLU A 180 -20.34 -12.33 6.25
C GLU A 180 -21.00 -11.63 7.44
N ASN A 181 -20.28 -11.53 8.57
CA ASN A 181 -20.69 -10.66 9.66
C ASN A 181 -20.06 -9.29 9.39
N PRO A 182 -20.86 -8.30 8.92
CA PRO A 182 -20.33 -7.01 8.49
C PRO A 182 -19.61 -6.28 9.62
N VAL A 183 -20.00 -6.50 10.89
CA VAL A 183 -19.38 -5.87 12.05
C VAL A 183 -17.95 -6.40 12.27
N ILE A 184 -17.75 -7.73 12.20
CA ILE A 184 -16.42 -8.33 12.39
C ILE A 184 -15.48 -7.89 11.26
N LEU A 185 -15.97 -7.91 10.02
CA LEU A 185 -15.24 -7.40 8.86
C LEU A 185 -14.83 -5.94 9.06
N SER A 186 -15.77 -5.07 9.42
CA SER A 186 -15.51 -3.64 9.62
C SER A 186 -14.47 -3.38 10.72
N VAL A 187 -14.54 -4.09 11.85
CA VAL A 187 -13.57 -3.95 12.96
C VAL A 187 -12.18 -4.41 12.54
N VAL A 188 -12.06 -5.57 11.88
CA VAL A 188 -10.75 -6.09 11.45
C VAL A 188 -10.11 -5.16 10.43
N LEU A 189 -10.87 -4.68 9.44
CA LEU A 189 -10.39 -3.71 8.46
C LEU A 189 -9.93 -2.41 9.13
N PHE A 190 -10.70 -1.89 10.07
CA PHE A 190 -10.34 -0.69 10.81
C PHE A 190 -9.03 -0.86 11.59
N LEU A 191 -8.85 -2.00 12.28
CA LEU A 191 -7.62 -2.28 13.04
C LEU A 191 -6.39 -2.44 12.15
N ILE A 192 -6.54 -3.13 11.00
CA ILE A 192 -5.45 -3.26 10.03
C ILE A 192 -5.05 -1.88 9.49
N ASN A 193 -6.02 -1.05 9.11
CA ASN A 193 -5.78 0.31 8.66
C ASN A 193 -5.14 1.19 9.75
N CYS A 194 -5.57 1.06 11.01
CA CYS A 194 -4.92 1.69 12.15
C CYS A 194 -3.42 1.39 12.20
N ILE A 195 -3.05 0.11 12.11
CA ILE A 195 -1.65 -0.29 12.20
C ILE A 195 -0.86 0.27 11.00
N GLN A 196 -1.38 0.12 9.79
CA GLN A 196 -0.72 0.58 8.57
C GLN A 196 -0.48 2.10 8.58
N TYR A 197 -1.51 2.90 8.88
CA TYR A 197 -1.39 4.35 8.86
C TYR A 197 -0.62 4.90 10.05
N CYS A 198 -0.65 4.24 11.22
CA CYS A 198 0.30 4.53 12.30
C CYS A 198 1.74 4.32 11.86
N CYS A 199 2.03 3.23 11.15
CA CYS A 199 3.38 2.97 10.64
C CYS A 199 3.80 4.03 9.61
N ILE A 200 2.91 4.43 8.69
CA ILE A 200 3.18 5.51 7.72
C ILE A 200 3.42 6.85 8.44
N ALA A 201 2.62 7.18 9.46
CA ALA A 201 2.82 8.38 10.27
C ALA A 201 4.18 8.37 11.00
N ILE A 202 4.55 7.24 11.61
CA ILE A 202 5.87 7.06 12.24
C ILE A 202 6.97 7.21 11.21
N ALA A 203 6.81 6.68 10.00
CA ALA A 203 7.76 6.84 8.91
C ALA A 203 7.98 8.32 8.55
N PHE A 204 6.91 9.13 8.46
CA PHE A 204 7.06 10.57 8.26
C PHE A 204 7.76 11.25 9.43
N ILE A 205 7.44 10.89 10.68
CA ILE A 205 8.09 11.47 11.87
C ILE A 205 9.59 11.16 11.87
N LYS A 206 9.96 9.93 11.50
CA LYS A 206 11.34 9.44 11.41
C LYS A 206 12.09 9.90 10.16
N SER A 207 11.43 10.56 9.22
CA SER A 207 12.11 11.12 8.06
C SER A 207 13.03 12.29 8.49
N ASP A 208 14.32 11.99 8.55
CA ASP A 208 15.38 12.97 8.77
C ASP A 208 16.31 12.98 7.56
N ARG A 209 16.45 14.13 6.90
CA ARG A 209 17.26 14.29 5.69
C ARG A 209 18.72 13.90 5.87
N TYR A 210 19.24 13.94 7.10
CA TYR A 210 20.63 13.59 7.40
C TYR A 210 20.85 12.10 7.61
N GLN A 211 19.76 11.34 7.85
CA GLN A 211 19.82 9.91 8.15
C GLN A 211 19.12 9.05 7.09
N MET A 212 18.37 9.66 6.17
CA MET A 212 17.60 8.92 5.18
C MET A 212 18.47 8.22 4.14
N GLU A 213 18.11 6.96 3.93
CA GLU A 213 18.66 6.10 2.90
C GLU A 213 18.02 6.42 1.54
N HIS A 214 18.63 5.95 0.44
CA HIS A 214 18.05 6.03 -0.92
C HIS A 214 17.72 7.46 -1.40
N SER A 215 18.75 8.30 -1.48
CA SER A 215 18.67 9.59 -2.19
C SER A 215 18.36 9.38 -3.66
N ILE A 216 17.55 10.26 -4.26
CA ILE A 216 17.26 10.21 -5.71
C ILE A 216 18.52 10.50 -6.54
N ALA A 217 19.55 11.13 -5.93
CA ALA A 217 20.74 11.68 -6.56
C ALA A 217 20.41 12.63 -7.73
N LYS A 218 20.89 13.88 -7.68
CA LYS A 218 21.11 14.62 -8.92
C LYS A 218 22.18 13.83 -9.67
N LYS A 219 21.82 13.12 -10.74
CA LYS A 219 22.78 12.86 -11.81
C LYS A 219 23.32 14.23 -12.22
N SER A 220 24.53 14.55 -11.78
CA SER A 220 25.31 15.67 -12.29
C SER A 220 25.69 15.39 -13.73
#